data_AF-T0NFN4-F1
#
_entry.id   AF-T0NFN4-F1
#
_cell.length_a   1.000
_cell.length_b   1.000
_cell.length_c   1.000
_cell.angle_alpha   90.00
_cell.angle_beta   90.00
_cell.angle_gamma   90.00
#
_symmetry.space_group_name_H-M   'P 1'
#
loop_
_entity.id
_entity.type
_entity.pdbx_description
1 polymer ?
#
loop_
_entity_poly.entity_id
_entity_poly.type
_entity_poly.pdbx_seq_one_letter_code
_entity_poly.pdbx_strand_id
1 'polypeptide(L)'
;MLLIITTKQKEVSTAVMDELHRGITVLYGEGAYSHEKKNVLYCIVSLSQLPKIKHIIRSIDENAFLSIIDTSEVQGKGFTNPIS
;
A
#
# COMPACT_ATOMS: atom_id res chain seq x y z
N MET A 1 1.95 7.38 -4.47
CA MET A 1 1.79 5.91 -4.53
C MET A 1 2.68 5.24 -3.49
N LEU A 2 2.28 4.07 -2.98
CA LEU A 2 3.00 3.28 -1.97
C LEU A 2 3.22 1.85 -2.41
N LEU A 3 4.43 1.34 -2.18
CA LEU A 3 4.75 -0.09 -2.15
C LEU A 3 5.08 -0.46 -0.70
N ILE A 4 4.45 -1.50 -0.20
CA ILE A 4 4.57 -1.97 1.19
C ILE A 4 5.10 -3.40 1.15
N ILE A 5 6.23 -3.62 1.81
CA ILE A 5 6.85 -4.93 1.97
C ILE A 5 6.70 -5.31 3.44
N THR A 6 5.98 -6.40 3.70
CA THR A 6 5.64 -6.86 5.05
C THR A 6 5.44 -8.37 5.06
N THR A 7 5.67 -8.99 6.22
CA THR A 7 5.31 -10.40 6.44
C THR A 7 3.86 -10.58 6.88
N LYS A 8 3.17 -9.50 7.26
CA LYS A 8 1.79 -9.47 7.76
C LYS A 8 0.81 -8.91 6.72
N GLN A 9 0.90 -9.43 5.49
CA GLN A 9 0.17 -8.89 4.33
C GLN A 9 -1.35 -8.84 4.54
N LYS A 10 -1.93 -9.82 5.25
CA LYS A 10 -3.39 -9.97 5.37
C LYS A 10 -3.93 -8.96 6.38
N GLU A 11 -3.25 -8.81 7.50
CA GLU A 11 -3.56 -7.87 8.56
C GLU A 11 -3.43 -6.44 8.04
N VAL A 12 -2.31 -6.12 7.38
CA VAL A 12 -2.08 -4.79 6.81
C VAL A 12 -3.11 -4.46 5.74
N SER A 13 -3.38 -5.39 4.81
CA SER A 13 -4.34 -5.11 3.74
C SER A 13 -5.76 -4.92 4.24
N THR A 14 -6.19 -5.74 5.21
CA THR A 14 -7.50 -5.62 5.86
C THR A 14 -7.64 -4.28 6.59
N ALA A 15 -6.67 -3.93 7.44
CA ALA A 15 -6.73 -2.69 8.21
C ALA A 15 -6.74 -1.44 7.31
N VAL A 16 -5.96 -1.43 6.22
CA VAL A 16 -6.00 -0.30 5.27
C VAL A 16 -7.33 -0.22 4.53
N MET A 17 -7.93 -1.34 4.14
CA MET A 17 -9.26 -1.33 3.51
C MET A 17 -10.34 -0.84 4.47
N ASP A 18 -10.30 -1.27 5.73
CA ASP A 18 -11.32 -0.95 6.73
C ASP A 18 -11.18 0.48 7.25
N GLU A 19 -9.96 0.93 7.54
CA GLU A 19 -9.73 2.23 8.19
C GLU A 19 -9.53 3.40 7.23
N LEU A 20 -9.02 3.14 6.02
CA LEU A 20 -8.74 4.18 5.01
C LEU A 20 -9.65 4.09 3.80
N HIS A 21 -10.44 3.03 3.66
CA HIS A 21 -11.30 2.78 2.50
C HIS A 21 -10.53 2.85 1.18
N ARG A 22 -9.29 2.34 1.21
CA ARG A 22 -8.40 2.28 0.03
C ARG A 22 -8.20 0.84 -0.39
N GLY A 23 -8.40 0.61 -1.69
CA GLY A 23 -8.07 -0.66 -2.32
C GLY A 23 -6.56 -0.92 -2.27
N ILE A 24 -6.21 -2.20 -2.19
CA ILE A 24 -4.84 -2.70 -2.24
C ILE A 24 -4.75 -3.76 -3.32
N THR A 25 -3.70 -3.68 -4.13
CA THR A 25 -3.33 -4.73 -5.08
C THR A 25 -2.13 -5.49 -4.53
N VAL A 26 -2.16 -6.82 -4.58
CA VAL A 26 -0.99 -7.64 -4.25
C VAL A 26 -0.16 -7.88 -5.51
N LEU A 27 1.11 -7.51 -5.46
CA LEU A 27 2.10 -7.81 -6.49
C LEU A 27 2.94 -9.00 -6.02
N TYR A 28 3.10 -9.99 -6.90
CA TYR A 28 3.95 -11.15 -6.65
C TYR A 28 5.32 -10.90 -7.28
N GLY A 29 6.37 -10.99 -6.48
CA GLY A 29 7.75 -10.82 -6.91
C GLY A 29 8.66 -11.90 -6.35
N GLU A 30 9.93 -11.82 -6.70
CA GLU A 30 10.99 -12.70 -6.22
C GLU A 30 12.17 -11.85 -5.76
N GLY A 31 12.74 -12.18 -4.59
CA GLY A 31 13.94 -11.52 -4.12
C GLY A 31 15.14 -11.88 -4.99
N ALA A 32 15.80 -10.90 -5.59
CA ALA A 32 16.90 -11.15 -6.53
C ALA A 32 18.12 -11.88 -5.90
N TYR A 33 18.29 -11.77 -4.58
CA TYR A 33 19.37 -12.45 -3.85
C TYR A 33 18.92 -13.79 -3.26
N SER A 34 17.75 -13.84 -2.61
CA SER A 34 17.29 -15.03 -1.89
C SER A 34 16.46 -15.99 -2.74
N HIS A 35 16.00 -15.58 -3.93
CA HIS A 35 15.04 -16.29 -4.77
C HIS A 35 13.73 -16.66 -4.08
N GLU A 36 13.45 -16.03 -2.94
CA GLU A 36 12.20 -16.25 -2.23
C GLU A 36 11.09 -15.44 -2.87
N LYS A 37 9.92 -16.08 -3.02
CA LYS A 37 8.68 -15.38 -3.39
C LYS A 37 8.37 -14.31 -2.34
N LYS A 38 8.07 -13.11 -2.80
CA LYS A 38 7.68 -11.96 -1.98
C LYS A 38 6.33 -11.44 -2.47
N ASN A 39 5.48 -11.11 -1.51
CA ASN A 39 4.24 -10.37 -1.79
C ASN A 39 4.48 -8.92 -1.41
N VAL A 40 4.21 -8.02 -2.35
CA VAL A 40 4.33 -6.57 -2.17
C VAL A 40 2.93 -5.98 -2.28
N LEU A 41 2.51 -5.22 -1.27
CA LEU A 41 1.22 -4.53 -1.34
C LEU A 41 1.41 -3.19 -2.06
N TYR A 42 0.58 -2.97 -3.06
CA TYR A 42 0.51 -1.74 -3.83
C TYR A 42 -0.73 -0.96 -3.40
N CYS A 43 -0.56 0.30 -3.02
CA CYS A 43 -1.66 1.17 -2.64
C CYS A 43 -1.44 2.60 -3.14
N ILE A 44 -2.49 3.21 -3.66
CA ILE A 44 -2.50 4.64 -3.94
C ILE A 44 -3.15 5.35 -2.76
N VAL A 45 -2.50 6.38 -2.25
CA VAL A 45 -3.01 7.24 -1.19
C VAL A 45 -2.70 8.69 -1.51
N SER A 46 -3.52 9.59 -0.99
CA SER A 46 -3.23 11.03 -0.98
C SER A 46 -2.20 11.39 0.09
N LEU A 47 -1.58 12.57 -0.01
CA LEU A 47 -0.64 13.07 1.01
C LEU A 47 -1.27 13.17 2.40
N SER A 48 -2.56 13.50 2.50
CA SER A 48 -3.28 13.57 3.78
C SER A 48 -3.53 12.20 4.42
N GLN A 49 -3.57 11.13 3.61
CA GLN A 49 -3.71 9.75 4.10
C GLN A 49 -2.38 9.13 4.52
N LEU A 50 -1.25 9.72 4.10
CA LEU A 50 0.08 9.18 4.32
C LEU A 50 0.46 9.00 5.80
N PRO A 51 0.14 9.94 6.73
CA PRO A 51 0.44 9.73 8.15
C PRO A 51 -0.34 8.55 8.75
N LYS A 52 -1.63 8.42 8.41
CA LYS A 52 -2.50 7.37 8.94
C LYS A 52 -2.09 5.99 8.45
N ILE A 53 -1.79 5.83 7.15
CA ILE A 53 -1.34 4.53 6.64
C ILE A 53 0.01 4.11 7.22
N LYS A 54 0.95 5.06 7.41
CA LYS A 54 2.23 4.77 8.10
C LYS A 54 2.00 4.29 9.53
N HIS A 55 1.04 4.88 10.23
CA HIS A 55 0.69 4.47 11.59
C HIS A 55 0.11 3.05 11.62
N ILE A 56 -0.90 2.76 10.79
CA ILE A 56 -1.52 1.42 10.67
C ILE A 56 -0.46 0.36 10.37
N ILE A 57 0.41 0.62 9.39
CA ILE A 57 1.42 -0.36 8.98
C ILE A 57 2.41 -0.63 10.11
N ARG A 58 2.92 0.43 10.77
CA ARG A 58 3.88 0.30 11.86
C ARG A 58 3.29 -0.32 13.13
N SER A 59 2.00 -0.12 13.40
CA SER A 59 1.34 -0.75 14.55
C SER A 59 1.13 -2.25 14.35
N ILE A 60 0.99 -2.69 13.10
CA ILE A 60 0.84 -4.10 12.74
C ILE A 60 2.20 -4.78 12.59
N ASP A 61 3.12 -4.18 11.84
CA ASP A 61 4.44 -4.73 11.53
C ASP A 61 5.50 -3.62 11.60
N GLU A 62 6.23 -3.57 12.71
CA GLU A 62 7.33 -2.63 12.92
C GLU A 62 8.50 -2.83 11.93
N ASN A 63 8.62 -4.04 11.36
CA ASN A 63 9.65 -4.41 10.41
C ASN A 63 9.21 -4.20 8.95
N ALA A 64 8.00 -3.69 8.72
CA ALA A 64 7.53 -3.40 7.38
C ALA A 64 8.32 -2.24 6.75
N PHE A 65 8.66 -2.41 5.47
CA PHE A 65 9.34 -1.39 4.68
C PHE A 65 8.39 -0.77 3.66
N LEU A 66 8.54 0.54 3.44
CA LEU A 66 7.66 1.37 2.62
C LEU A 66 8.47 2.11 1.57
N SER A 67 8.11 1.96 0.30
CA SER A 67 8.58 2.84 -0.77
C SER A 67 7.46 3.81 -1.15
N ILE A 68 7.77 5.10 -1.15
CA ILE A 68 6.85 6.18 -1.50
C ILE A 68 7.30 6.73 -2.85
N ILE A 69 6.39 6.71 -3.82
CA ILE A 69 6.66 7.18 -5.18
C ILE A 69 5.65 8.28 -5.48
N ASP A 70 6.15 9.46 -5.83
CA ASP A 70 5.30 10.57 -6.25
C ASP A 70 4.64 10.23 -7.59
N THR A 71 3.34 10.47 -7.68
CA THR A 71 2.54 10.13 -8.87
C THR A 71 1.93 11.41 -9.39
N SER A 72 2.21 11.74 -10.65
CA SER A 72 1.79 13.01 -11.27
C SER A 72 0.29 13.07 -11.54
N GLU A 73 -0.33 11.95 -11.90
CA GLU A 73 -1.76 11.87 -12.17
C GLU A 73 -2.32 10.50 -11.75
N VAL A 74 -3.51 10.50 -11.14
CA VAL A 74 -4.27 9.29 -10.81
C VAL A 74 -5.70 9.51 -11.26
N GLN A 75 -6.22 8.63 -12.10
CA GLN A 75 -7.62 8.63 -12.53
C GLN A 75 -8.37 7.45 -11.90
N GLY A 76 -9.55 7.69 -11.34
CA GLY A 76 -10.41 6.62 -10.82
C GLY A 76 -11.20 6.98 -9.56
N LYS A 77 -12.18 6.13 -9.23
CA LYS A 77 -13.07 6.30 -8.08
C LYS A 77 -12.24 6.48 -6.79
N GLY A 78 -12.51 7.57 -6.06
CA GLY A 78 -11.82 7.91 -4.81
C GLY A 78 -10.59 8.81 -4.96
N PHE A 79 -10.23 9.22 -6.18
CA PHE A 79 -9.16 10.19 -6.42
C PHE A 79 -9.63 11.39 -7.27
N THR A 80 -10.58 11.18 -8.18
CA THR A 80 -11.34 12.23 -8.90
C THR A 80 -12.65 11.63 -9.46
N ASN A 81 -13.72 12.41 -9.53
CA ASN A 81 -15.03 11.98 -10.07
C ASN A 81 -14.92 11.48 -11.53
N PRO A 82 -15.83 10.61 -12.00
CA PRO A 82 -15.85 10.18 -13.39
C PRO A 82 -16.18 11.37 -14.30
N ILE A 83 -15.49 11.46 -15.43
CA ILE A 83 -15.85 12.38 -16.51
C ILE A 83 -17.22 11.92 -17.04
N SER A 84 -18.20 12.84 -17.00
CA SER A 84 -19.48 12.71 -17.72
C SER A 84 -19.25 12.66 -19.22
#